data_AF-A0A1B6IN14-F1
#
_entry.id   AF-A0A1B6IN14-F1
#
_cell.length_a   1.000
_cell.length_b   1.000
_cell.length_c   1.000
_cell.angle_alpha   90.00
_cell.angle_beta   90.00
_cell.angle_gamma   90.00
#
_symmetry.space_group_name_H-M   'P 1'
#
loop_
_entity.id
_entity.type
_entity.pdbx_description
1 polymer ?
#
loop_
_entity_poly.entity_id
_entity_poly.type
_entity_poly.pdbx_seq_one_letter_code
_entity_poly.pdbx_strand_id
1 'polypeptide(L)'
;GTFKVLPEQLHAYQLVTIHGEFLNHLFPVAFVLMTRKTQDSYQGVFVFLKQLIPDWNPQVILTDFELAMSNAAQLVWPNARVVGCFFHFAQAIYRMHRQLRLQHIVDTNVQAAKTLQMLMSLALLPAERIALGLRVITHFAVLHGLAARFRILLGKFIRMFGIKS
;
A
#
# COMPACT_ATOMS: atom_id res chain seq x y z
N GLY A 1 5.77 -4.52 4.83
CA GLY A 1 6.34 -4.47 6.21
C GLY A 1 7.61 -3.62 6.31
N THR A 2 8.02 -3.19 7.51
CA THR A 2 9.19 -2.30 7.79
C THR A 2 10.49 -3.02 8.17
N PHE A 3 10.53 -4.34 8.19
CA PHE A 3 11.70 -5.07 8.66
C PHE A 3 12.56 -5.55 7.50
N LYS A 4 13.57 -4.75 7.15
CA LYS A 4 14.66 -5.14 6.23
C LYS A 4 15.84 -5.78 6.98
N VAL A 5 15.68 -6.10 8.27
CA VAL A 5 16.73 -6.69 9.10
C VAL A 5 16.20 -8.02 9.60
N LEU A 6 16.47 -9.07 8.83
CA LEU A 6 16.40 -10.44 9.30
C LEU A 6 17.83 -10.90 9.56
N PRO A 7 18.11 -11.58 10.69
CA PRO A 7 19.41 -12.21 10.89
C PRO A 7 19.71 -13.16 9.73
N GLU A 8 20.90 -13.03 9.11
CA GLU A 8 21.31 -13.85 7.96
C GLU A 8 21.26 -15.34 8.27
N GLN A 9 21.46 -15.70 9.54
CA GLN A 9 21.43 -17.08 10.05
C GLN A 9 20.07 -17.76 9.87
N LEU A 10 18.99 -16.99 9.70
CA LEU A 10 17.64 -17.53 9.50
C LEU A 10 17.39 -17.99 8.06
N HIS A 11 18.30 -17.69 7.12
CA HIS A 11 18.16 -17.99 5.69
C HIS A 11 16.79 -17.59 5.11
N ALA A 12 16.15 -16.58 5.70
CA ALA A 12 14.82 -16.11 5.34
C ALA A 12 14.93 -14.81 4.55
N TYR A 13 14.11 -14.69 3.51
CA TYR A 13 14.03 -13.50 2.66
C TYR A 13 13.16 -12.41 3.30
N GLN A 14 12.09 -12.80 4.01
CA GLN A 14 11.18 -11.88 4.66
C GLN A 14 10.45 -12.49 5.85
N LEU A 15 10.00 -11.62 6.76
CA LEU A 15 9.03 -11.93 7.79
C LEU A 15 7.67 -11.39 7.36
N VAL A 16 6.68 -12.27 7.28
CA VAL A 16 5.29 -11.90 7.10
C VAL A 16 4.59 -11.99 8.45
N THR A 17 3.83 -10.95 8.77
CA THR A 17 3.04 -10.89 10.00
C THR A 17 1.57 -10.79 9.60
N ILE A 18 0.77 -11.69 10.14
CA ILE A 18 -0.65 -11.80 9.84
C ILE A 18 -1.39 -11.41 11.11
N HIS A 19 -2.28 -10.44 10.99
CA HIS A 19 -3.07 -9.93 12.11
C HIS A 19 -4.55 -10.14 11.81
N GLY A 20 -5.29 -10.56 12.83
CA GLY A 20 -6.74 -10.68 12.80
C GLY A 20 -7.35 -9.55 13.62
N GLU A 21 -8.45 -8.99 13.14
CA GLU A 21 -9.25 -8.04 13.89
C GLU A 21 -10.38 -8.79 14.61
N PHE A 22 -10.50 -8.58 15.92
CA PHE A 22 -11.61 -9.08 16.73
C PHE A 22 -12.03 -8.00 17.72
N LEU A 23 -13.32 -7.67 17.74
CA LEU A 23 -13.89 -6.61 18.59
C LEU A 23 -13.12 -5.27 18.48
N ASN A 24 -12.77 -4.84 17.26
CA ASN A 24 -11.97 -3.64 16.97
C ASN A 24 -10.54 -3.64 17.54
N HIS A 25 -10.02 -4.80 17.92
CA HIS A 25 -8.64 -4.97 18.34
C HIS A 25 -7.88 -5.85 17.34
N LEU A 26 -6.68 -5.42 16.97
CA LEU A 26 -5.79 -6.18 16.11
C LEU A 26 -4.89 -7.09 16.95
N PHE A 27 -4.93 -8.38 16.65
CA PHE A 27 -4.11 -9.40 17.31
C PHE A 27 -3.19 -10.07 16.29
N PRO A 28 -1.91 -10.32 16.63
CA PRO A 28 -1.06 -11.14 15.78
C PRO A 28 -1.57 -12.58 15.78
N VAL A 29 -1.87 -13.10 14.60
CA VAL A 29 -2.35 -14.48 14.39
C VAL A 29 -1.19 -15.39 13.99
N ALA A 30 -0.28 -14.90 13.14
CA ALA A 30 0.86 -15.68 12.70
C ALA A 30 2.08 -14.82 12.34
N PHE A 31 3.26 -15.38 12.58
CA PHE A 31 4.55 -14.88 12.14
C PHE A 31 5.19 -15.93 11.25
N VAL A 32 5.52 -15.56 10.00
CA VAL A 32 5.98 -16.51 8.99
C VAL A 32 7.28 -16.03 8.39
N LEU A 33 8.35 -16.80 8.62
CA LEU A 33 9.62 -16.62 7.92
C LEU A 33 9.52 -17.27 6.56
N MET A 34 9.70 -16.49 5.50
CA MET A 34 9.58 -16.95 4.13
C MET A 34 10.91 -16.79 3.40
N THR A 35 11.31 -17.82 2.65
CA THR A 35 12.52 -17.82 1.81
C THR A 35 12.27 -17.25 0.42
N ARG A 36 11.01 -17.09 0.02
CA ARG A 36 10.59 -16.57 -1.30
C ARG A 36 9.36 -15.67 -1.17
N LYS A 37 9.21 -14.77 -2.14
CA LYS A 37 8.07 -13.83 -2.28
C LYS A 37 7.21 -14.16 -3.51
N THR A 38 6.91 -15.45 -3.71
CA THR A 38 6.09 -15.89 -4.85
C THR A 38 4.66 -16.15 -4.42
N GLN A 39 3.73 -16.08 -5.37
CA GLN A 39 2.31 -16.35 -5.13
C GLN A 39 2.13 -17.75 -4.49
N ASP A 40 2.81 -18.77 -5.02
CA ASP A 40 2.73 -20.14 -4.49
C ASP A 40 3.20 -20.23 -3.03
N SER A 41 4.27 -19.52 -2.67
CA SER A 41 4.75 -19.49 -1.27
C SER A 41 3.72 -18.86 -0.34
N TYR A 42 3.07 -17.76 -0.75
CA TYR A 42 2.00 -17.15 0.03
C TYR A 42 0.76 -18.05 0.11
N GLN A 43 0.38 -18.67 -0.99
CA GLN A 43 -0.77 -19.57 -1.05
C GLN A 43 -0.56 -20.76 -0.11
N GLY A 44 0.63 -21.37 -0.09
CA GLY A 44 0.95 -22.45 0.85
C GLY A 44 0.76 -22.04 2.31
N VAL A 45 1.23 -20.85 2.68
CA VAL A 45 1.04 -20.29 4.04
C VAL A 45 -0.45 -20.08 4.35
N PHE A 46 -1.21 -19.47 3.44
CA PHE A 46 -2.61 -19.18 3.66
C PHE A 46 -3.49 -20.44 3.69
N VAL A 47 -3.21 -21.43 2.84
CA VAL A 47 -3.87 -22.74 2.88
C VAL A 47 -3.61 -23.42 4.22
N PHE A 48 -2.35 -23.44 4.68
CA PHE A 48 -2.01 -24.02 5.98
C PHE A 48 -2.77 -23.36 7.13
N LEU A 49 -2.85 -22.02 7.13
CA LEU A 49 -3.62 -21.30 8.16
C LEU A 49 -5.11 -21.59 8.10
N LYS A 50 -5.70 -21.68 6.90
CA LYS A 50 -7.11 -22.03 6.72
C LYS A 50 -7.40 -23.47 7.18
N GLN A 51 -6.45 -24.40 7.02
CA GLN A 51 -6.57 -25.75 7.57
C GLN A 51 -6.48 -25.76 9.10
N LEU A 52 -5.62 -24.94 9.68
CA LEU A 52 -5.47 -24.81 11.13
C LEU A 52 -6.68 -24.15 11.78
N ILE A 53 -7.34 -23.22 11.07
CA ILE A 53 -8.52 -22.50 11.53
C ILE A 53 -9.61 -22.60 10.44
N PRO A 54 -10.32 -23.74 10.34
CA PRO A 54 -11.28 -24.01 9.26
C PRO A 54 -12.38 -22.96 9.11
N ASP A 55 -12.83 -22.40 10.23
CA ASP A 55 -13.90 -21.39 10.26
C ASP A 55 -13.40 -19.97 9.94
N TRP A 56 -12.10 -19.80 9.65
CA TRP A 56 -11.55 -18.49 9.36
C TRP A 56 -11.98 -18.00 7.97
N ASN A 57 -12.99 -17.13 7.98
CA ASN A 57 -13.62 -16.56 6.79
C ASN A 57 -13.59 -15.02 6.80
N PRO A 58 -12.42 -14.39 6.57
CA PRO A 58 -12.30 -12.94 6.55
C PRO A 58 -13.16 -12.33 5.43
N GLN A 59 -13.87 -11.26 5.75
CA GLN A 59 -14.63 -10.49 4.75
C GLN A 59 -13.74 -9.48 4.01
N VAL A 60 -12.71 -8.99 4.68
CA VAL A 60 -11.75 -8.01 4.15
C VAL A 60 -10.34 -8.46 4.51
N ILE A 61 -9.44 -8.41 3.55
CA ILE A 61 -8.01 -8.70 3.76
C ILE A 61 -7.21 -7.46 3.37
N LEU A 62 -6.52 -6.87 4.34
CA LEU A 62 -5.66 -5.71 4.15
C LEU A 62 -4.23 -6.16 3.86
N THR A 63 -3.65 -5.72 2.73
CA THR A 63 -2.29 -6.11 2.30
C THR A 63 -1.45 -4.90 1.87
N ASP A 64 -0.12 -5.04 1.81
CA ASP A 64 0.82 -3.97 1.48
C ASP A 64 1.02 -3.74 -0.04
N PHE A 65 -0.03 -4.01 -0.82
CA PHE A 65 -0.08 -3.94 -2.30
C PHE A 65 0.85 -4.93 -3.02
N GLU A 66 1.38 -5.93 -2.33
CA GLU A 66 2.15 -6.98 -2.99
C GLU A 66 1.23 -7.89 -3.82
N LEU A 67 1.41 -7.89 -5.14
CA LEU A 67 0.55 -8.61 -6.08
C LEU A 67 0.52 -10.12 -5.80
N ALA A 68 1.69 -10.73 -5.54
CA ALA A 68 1.80 -12.16 -5.24
C ALA A 68 0.98 -12.55 -3.99
N MET A 69 1.07 -11.74 -2.93
CA MET A 69 0.31 -11.96 -1.69
C MET A 69 -1.20 -11.73 -1.91
N SER A 70 -1.55 -10.67 -2.64
CA SER A 70 -2.94 -10.31 -2.95
C SER A 70 -3.65 -11.42 -3.74
N ASN A 71 -2.99 -11.92 -4.78
CA ASN A 71 -3.52 -13.03 -5.60
C ASN A 71 -3.66 -14.31 -4.77
N ALA A 72 -2.65 -14.66 -3.97
CA ALA A 72 -2.71 -15.83 -3.11
C ALA A 72 -3.86 -15.74 -2.09
N ALA A 73 -4.08 -14.57 -1.49
CA ALA A 73 -5.19 -14.36 -0.57
C ALA A 73 -6.55 -14.52 -1.27
N GLN A 74 -6.70 -13.96 -2.48
CA GLN A 74 -7.92 -14.10 -3.28
C GLN A 74 -8.19 -15.56 -3.69
N LEU A 75 -7.15 -16.36 -3.95
CA LEU A 75 -7.31 -17.78 -4.25
C LEU A 75 -7.78 -18.60 -3.04
N VAL A 76 -7.28 -18.28 -1.84
CA VAL A 76 -7.63 -19.02 -0.61
C VAL A 76 -8.97 -18.57 -0.03
N TRP A 77 -9.30 -17.28 -0.14
CA TRP A 77 -10.56 -16.68 0.31
C TRP A 77 -11.23 -15.91 -0.84
N PRO A 78 -11.89 -16.60 -1.78
CA PRO A 78 -12.45 -15.97 -3.00
C PRO A 78 -13.57 -14.98 -2.73
N ASN A 79 -14.25 -15.09 -1.58
CA ASN A 79 -15.31 -14.18 -1.16
C ASN A 79 -14.78 -12.97 -0.39
N ALA A 80 -13.52 -12.97 0.03
CA ALA A 80 -12.92 -11.84 0.73
C ALA A 80 -12.60 -10.71 -0.25
N ARG A 81 -12.83 -9.48 0.19
CA ARG A 81 -12.36 -8.29 -0.52
C ARG A 81 -10.92 -8.01 -0.13
N VAL A 82 -9.99 -8.22 -1.06
CA VAL A 82 -8.58 -7.85 -0.88
C VAL A 82 -8.40 -6.36 -1.15
N VAL A 83 -7.91 -5.62 -0.17
CA VAL A 83 -7.70 -4.17 -0.23
C VAL A 83 -6.27 -3.79 0.15
N GLY A 84 -5.75 -2.77 -0.52
CA GLY A 84 -4.44 -2.23 -0.19
C GLY A 84 -4.45 -1.34 1.05
N CYS A 85 -3.39 -1.40 1.83
CA CYS A 85 -3.26 -0.67 3.08
C CYS A 85 -2.94 0.81 2.88
N PHE A 86 -3.79 1.70 3.41
CA PHE A 86 -3.56 3.15 3.37
C PHE A 86 -2.17 3.55 3.92
N PHE A 87 -1.73 2.91 5.01
CA PHE A 87 -0.41 3.20 5.60
C PHE A 87 0.72 2.92 4.59
N HIS A 88 0.71 1.77 3.91
CA HIS A 88 1.72 1.45 2.91
C HIS A 88 1.62 2.34 1.67
N PHE A 89 0.40 2.70 1.26
CA PHE A 89 0.18 3.68 0.18
C PHE A 89 0.79 5.04 0.50
N ALA A 90 0.43 5.61 1.66
CA ALA A 90 0.95 6.89 2.12
C ALA A 90 2.47 6.84 2.33
N GLN A 91 2.98 5.74 2.89
CA GLN A 91 4.41 5.53 3.06
C GLN A 91 5.15 5.45 1.71
N ALA A 92 4.57 4.84 0.68
CA ALA A 92 5.15 4.79 -0.65
C ALA A 92 5.26 6.21 -1.26
N ILE A 93 4.23 7.03 -1.12
CA ILE A 93 4.26 8.45 -1.52
C ILE A 93 5.34 9.21 -0.75
N TYR A 94 5.40 9.01 0.57
CA TYR A 94 6.40 9.64 1.43
C TYR A 94 7.84 9.23 1.08
N ARG A 95 8.06 7.98 0.68
CA ARG A 95 9.40 7.56 0.21
C ARG A 95 9.72 8.21 -1.13
N MET A 96 8.72 8.29 -2.02
CA MET A 96 8.89 8.87 -3.36
C MET A 96 9.21 10.37 -3.31
N HIS A 97 8.54 11.18 -2.49
CA HIS A 97 8.84 12.62 -2.44
C HIS A 97 10.26 12.87 -1.95
N ARG A 98 10.77 12.06 -1.01
CA ARG A 98 12.18 12.11 -0.58
C ARG A 98 13.14 11.71 -1.69
N GLN A 99 12.85 10.64 -2.42
CA GLN A 99 13.65 10.22 -3.58
C GLN A 99 13.71 11.30 -4.67
N LEU A 100 12.60 12.02 -4.88
CA LEU A 100 12.51 13.15 -5.80
C LEU A 100 13.07 14.46 -5.21
N ARG A 101 13.69 14.43 -4.02
CA ARG A 101 14.28 15.58 -3.32
C ARG A 101 13.29 16.74 -3.12
N LEU A 102 12.01 16.42 -2.92
CA LEU A 102 10.96 17.40 -2.65
C LEU A 102 10.90 17.84 -1.17
N GLN A 103 11.73 17.25 -0.31
CA GLN A 103 11.70 17.49 1.14
C GLN A 103 11.76 18.99 1.47
N HIS A 104 12.78 19.71 0.95
CA HIS A 104 12.97 21.13 1.25
C HIS A 104 11.74 21.97 0.88
N ILE A 105 11.17 21.77 -0.31
CA ILE A 105 9.99 22.55 -0.74
C ILE A 105 8.73 22.17 0.06
N VAL A 106 8.58 20.89 0.42
CA VAL A 106 7.48 20.44 1.28
C VAL A 106 7.57 21.06 2.68
N ASP A 107 8.76 21.18 3.24
CA ASP A 107 8.97 21.73 4.58
C ASP A 107 8.83 23.26 4.63
N THR A 108 9.10 23.95 3.51
CA THR A 108 9.13 25.43 3.44
C THR A 108 7.93 26.05 2.76
N ASN A 109 7.08 25.27 2.08
CA ASN A 109 5.91 25.76 1.36
C ASN A 109 4.65 24.98 1.75
N VAL A 110 3.72 25.68 2.41
CA VAL A 110 2.43 25.11 2.89
C VAL A 110 1.62 24.47 1.76
N GLN A 111 1.63 25.04 0.55
CA GLN A 111 0.90 24.48 -0.58
C GLN A 111 1.58 23.23 -1.14
N ALA A 112 2.91 23.12 -1.04
CA ALA A 112 3.63 21.90 -1.39
C ALA A 112 3.34 20.77 -0.39
N ALA A 113 3.32 21.07 0.92
CA ALA A 113 2.89 20.13 1.94
C ALA A 113 1.45 19.67 1.71
N LYS A 114 0.53 20.60 1.43
CA LYS A 114 -0.87 20.29 1.12
C LYS A 114 -1.01 19.43 -0.14
N THR A 115 -0.25 19.71 -1.19
CA THR A 115 -0.23 18.88 -2.42
C THR A 115 0.16 17.45 -2.10
N LEU A 116 1.21 17.25 -1.29
CA LEU A 116 1.66 15.92 -0.88
C LEU A 116 0.62 15.21 0.01
N GLN A 117 0.00 15.91 0.94
CA GLN A 117 -1.07 15.38 1.80
C GLN A 117 -2.31 14.97 1.01
N MET A 118 -2.73 15.79 0.03
CA MET A 118 -3.85 15.45 -0.84
C MET A 118 -3.53 14.19 -1.67
N LEU A 119 -2.29 14.03 -2.14
CA LEU A 119 -1.85 12.80 -2.81
C LEU A 119 -1.93 11.59 -1.90
N MET A 120 -1.44 11.70 -0.66
CA MET A 120 -1.53 10.60 0.32
C MET A 120 -2.98 10.23 0.64
N SER A 121 -3.87 11.22 0.67
CA SER A 121 -5.30 11.04 0.96
C SER A 121 -6.10 10.47 -0.21
N LEU A 122 -5.52 10.36 -1.40
CA LEU A 122 -6.23 9.93 -2.60
C LEU A 122 -6.82 8.50 -2.46
N ALA A 123 -6.12 7.62 -1.74
CA ALA A 123 -6.58 6.27 -1.45
C ALA A 123 -7.80 6.19 -0.51
N LEU A 124 -8.21 7.31 0.09
CA LEU A 124 -9.40 7.40 0.95
C LEU A 124 -10.66 7.79 0.17
N LEU A 125 -10.53 8.15 -1.11
CA LEU A 125 -11.68 8.45 -1.95
C LEU A 125 -12.36 7.16 -2.44
N PRO A 126 -13.68 7.21 -2.68
CA PRO A 126 -14.34 6.19 -3.49
C PRO A 126 -13.62 6.00 -4.83
N ALA A 127 -13.55 4.77 -5.33
CA ALA A 127 -12.74 4.41 -6.50
C ALA A 127 -13.08 5.28 -7.73
N GLU A 128 -14.37 5.55 -7.94
CA GLU A 128 -14.91 6.38 -9.01
C GLU A 128 -14.51 7.87 -8.89
N ARG A 129 -14.11 8.33 -7.71
CA ARG A 129 -13.69 9.72 -7.46
C ARG A 129 -12.17 9.91 -7.49
N ILE A 130 -11.39 8.84 -7.52
CA ILE A 130 -9.91 8.92 -7.55
C ILE A 130 -9.42 9.73 -8.75
N ALA A 131 -10.00 9.50 -9.94
CA ALA A 131 -9.60 10.23 -11.14
C ALA A 131 -9.87 11.74 -11.04
N LEU A 132 -11.04 12.11 -10.51
CA LEU A 132 -11.38 13.51 -10.25
C LEU A 132 -10.46 14.12 -9.18
N GLY A 133 -10.22 13.40 -8.09
CA GLY A 133 -9.30 13.83 -7.03
C GLY A 133 -7.91 14.14 -7.55
N LEU A 134 -7.35 13.28 -8.41
CA LEU A 134 -6.03 13.52 -9.00
C LEU A 134 -6.02 14.75 -9.93
N ARG A 135 -7.09 15.00 -10.69
CA ARG A 135 -7.24 16.22 -11.50
C ARG A 135 -7.25 17.47 -10.62
N VAL A 136 -8.00 17.45 -9.51
CA VAL A 136 -8.05 18.55 -8.54
C VAL A 136 -6.67 18.82 -7.95
N ILE A 137 -5.94 17.77 -7.54
CA ILE A 137 -4.56 17.91 -7.03
C ILE A 137 -3.64 18.50 -8.08
N THR A 138 -3.75 18.04 -9.33
CA THR A 138 -2.91 18.53 -10.44
C THR A 138 -3.17 20.01 -10.71
N HIS A 139 -4.44 20.41 -10.74
CA HIS A 139 -4.83 21.81 -10.91
C HIS A 139 -4.35 22.67 -9.74
N PHE A 140 -4.50 22.21 -8.50
CA PHE A 140 -3.99 22.87 -7.32
C PHE A 140 -2.46 23.09 -7.39
N ALA A 141 -1.71 22.08 -7.82
CA ALA A 141 -0.27 22.21 -8.02
C ALA A 141 0.09 23.24 -9.12
N VAL A 142 -0.70 23.33 -10.20
CA VAL A 142 -0.52 24.35 -11.24
C VAL A 142 -0.79 25.75 -10.70
N LEU A 143 -1.93 25.96 -10.04
CA LEU A 143 -2.32 27.27 -9.49
C LEU A 143 -1.28 27.84 -8.51
N HIS A 144 -0.58 26.97 -7.78
CA HIS A 144 0.43 27.38 -6.80
C HIS A 144 1.87 27.31 -7.32
N GLY A 145 2.09 27.19 -8.65
CA GLY A 145 3.44 27.18 -9.24
C GLY A 145 4.28 25.94 -8.91
N LEU A 146 3.63 24.85 -8.47
CA LEU A 146 4.27 23.60 -8.04
C LEU A 146 4.31 22.54 -9.14
N ALA A 147 3.63 22.76 -10.28
CA ALA A 147 3.49 21.80 -11.36
C ALA A 147 4.84 21.21 -11.82
N ALA A 148 5.86 22.03 -12.05
CA ALA A 148 7.18 21.56 -12.49
C ALA A 148 7.85 20.65 -11.44
N ARG A 149 7.72 20.99 -10.15
CA ARG A 149 8.31 20.25 -9.03
C ARG A 149 7.61 18.91 -8.81
N PHE A 150 6.28 18.90 -8.88
CA PHE A 150 5.46 17.71 -8.64
C PHE A 150 5.20 16.87 -9.89
N ARG A 151 5.61 17.32 -11.08
CA ARG A 151 5.37 16.67 -12.38
C ARG A 151 5.70 15.17 -12.37
N ILE A 152 6.86 14.80 -11.84
CA ILE A 152 7.28 13.39 -11.83
C ILE A 152 6.40 12.57 -10.89
N LEU A 153 6.09 13.11 -9.70
CA LEU A 153 5.27 12.43 -8.71
C LEU A 153 3.84 12.25 -9.24
N LEU A 154 3.20 13.34 -9.68
CA LEU A 154 1.85 13.32 -10.26
C LEU A 154 1.78 12.43 -11.50
N GLY A 155 2.77 12.51 -12.40
CA GLY A 155 2.82 11.70 -13.60
C GLY A 155 2.90 10.19 -13.33
N LYS A 156 3.53 9.77 -12.22
CA LYS A 156 3.49 8.36 -11.79
C LYS A 156 2.08 7.93 -11.39
N PHE A 157 1.34 8.76 -10.67
CA PHE A 157 -0.04 8.45 -10.27
C PHE A 157 -1.02 8.47 -11.44
N ILE A 158 -0.88 9.40 -12.39
CA ILE A 158 -1.72 9.44 -13.59
C ILE A 158 -1.61 8.11 -14.35
N ARG A 159 -0.38 7.60 -14.53
CA ARG A 159 -0.13 6.29 -15.16
C ARG A 159 -0.68 5.13 -14.33
N MET A 160 -0.54 5.17 -13.01
CA MET A 160 -1.01 4.12 -12.11
C MET A 160 -2.54 3.97 -12.13
N PHE A 161 -3.27 5.07 -12.23
CA PHE A 161 -4.74 5.07 -12.25
C PHE A 161 -5.34 5.08 -13.66
N GLY A 162 -4.52 4.92 -14.71
CA GLY A 162 -5.00 4.84 -16.10
C GLY A 162 -5.74 6.09 -16.59
N ILE A 163 -5.50 7.26 -15.99
CA ILE A 163 -6.20 8.50 -16.34
C ILE A 163 -5.56 9.01 -17.64
N LYS A 164 -6.28 8.91 -18.76
CA LYS A 164 -5.84 9.50 -20.03
C LYS A 164 -5.78 11.02 -19.87
N SER A 165 -4.63 11.59 -20.25
CA SER A 165 -4.36 13.03 -20.31
C SER A 165 -5.23 13.71 -21.35
#